data_AF-A0A4Q6BWU8-F1
#
_entry.id   AF-A0A4Q6BWU8-F1
#
_cell.length_a   1.000
_cell.length_b   1.000
_cell.length_c   1.000
_cell.angle_alpha   90.00
_cell.angle_beta   90.00
_cell.angle_gamma   90.00
#
_symmetry.space_group_name_H-M   'P 1'
#
loop_
_entity.id
_entity.type
_entity.pdbx_description
1 polymer ?
#
loop_
_entity_poly.entity_id
_entity_poly.type
_entity_poly.pdbx_seq_one_letter_code
_entity_poly.pdbx_strand_id
1 'polypeptide(L)'
;MLTTSSSKDKAGRLRELGTDAVIDYVADPKWGERAKALTGGRGVLVGLLAGARGDESHTHSFTAGTCREHAERRLVPSNPMDCRHRLWWPPGMDPTTLLADLEVSVATADFLATLPAKTLAELLALPVLEVPKKRIAQELESFFASEELDFAGTLVVDVVPTLPATGDVLERWGTIEAWLAQHHPAEREAFRAPAREEEIAAAEAALGLQLPLDYRSFLLVHDGQDDGGAMVWTCTLHPVGRLAEEHKEQLGLLDEDFELDASEVAEGIRPVQYSPQWIPIGTSARGRDFLSIDLDPADGGTRGQIILTAVDSDAHQLIASSFTELLSVYFEGLQNGDVEVGAQDD
;
A
#
# COMPACT_ATOMS: atom_id res chain seq x y z
N MET A 1 38.01 2.70 -2.92
CA MET A 1 36.69 2.15 -2.60
C MET A 1 36.65 1.79 -1.13
N LEU A 2 35.79 2.47 -0.37
CA LEU A 2 35.46 2.08 1.01
C LEU A 2 34.19 1.26 0.99
N THR A 3 34.07 0.24 1.83
CA THR A 3 32.83 -0.51 1.97
C THR A 3 32.42 -0.65 3.43
N THR A 4 31.14 -0.86 3.70
CA THR A 4 30.64 -1.16 5.05
C THR A 4 30.06 -2.57 5.11
N SER A 5 30.36 -3.31 6.16
CA SER A 5 29.79 -4.65 6.41
C SER A 5 29.94 -5.02 7.89
N SER A 6 28.85 -5.46 8.52
CA SER A 6 28.85 -6.02 9.89
C SER A 6 29.27 -7.49 9.94
N SER A 7 29.27 -8.20 8.79
CA SER A 7 29.73 -9.58 8.69
C SER A 7 31.25 -9.65 8.51
N LYS A 8 31.93 -10.40 9.39
CA LYS A 8 33.38 -10.61 9.34
C LYS A 8 33.82 -11.40 8.11
N ASP A 9 33.04 -12.39 7.70
CA ASP A 9 33.35 -13.23 6.53
C ASP A 9 33.21 -12.42 5.23
N LYS A 10 32.14 -11.62 5.11
CA LYS A 10 31.98 -10.68 3.98
C LYS A 10 33.08 -9.62 3.97
N ALA A 11 33.47 -9.08 5.13
CA ALA A 11 34.56 -8.13 5.24
C ALA A 11 35.92 -8.71 4.82
N GLY A 12 36.17 -10.01 5.06
CA GLY A 12 37.35 -10.70 4.55
C GLY A 12 37.38 -10.74 3.02
N ARG A 13 36.27 -11.21 2.42
CA ARG A 13 36.11 -11.33 0.97
C ARG A 13 36.20 -9.98 0.24
N LEU A 14 35.66 -8.91 0.83
CA LEU A 14 35.73 -7.56 0.26
C LEU A 14 37.18 -7.02 0.20
N ARG A 15 38.02 -7.37 1.18
CA ARG A 15 39.45 -7.01 1.15
C ARG A 15 40.19 -7.76 0.06
N GLU A 16 39.89 -9.04 -0.14
CA GLU A 16 40.47 -9.84 -1.24
C GLU A 16 40.07 -9.31 -2.62
N LEU A 17 38.86 -8.75 -2.75
CA LEU A 17 38.37 -8.09 -3.96
C LEU A 17 38.97 -6.68 -4.18
N GLY A 18 39.91 -6.25 -3.34
CA GLY A 18 40.66 -5.00 -3.55
C GLY A 18 40.00 -3.75 -3.00
N THR A 19 39.08 -3.87 -2.03
CA THR A 19 38.59 -2.72 -1.27
C THR A 19 39.71 -2.10 -0.42
N ASP A 20 39.82 -0.76 -0.43
CA ASP A 20 40.86 -0.03 0.29
C ASP A 20 40.66 -0.05 1.82
N ALA A 21 39.42 0.00 2.30
CA ALA A 21 39.08 -0.30 3.69
C ALA A 21 37.61 -0.71 3.86
N VAL A 22 37.37 -1.60 4.83
CA VAL A 22 36.02 -2.07 5.22
C VAL A 22 35.71 -1.56 6.62
N ILE A 23 34.54 -0.93 6.80
CA ILE A 23 34.07 -0.38 8.09
C ILE A 23 32.92 -1.26 8.62
N ASP A 24 33.05 -1.75 9.84
CA ASP A 24 31.96 -2.44 10.53
C ASP A 24 31.01 -1.41 11.14
N TYR A 25 29.83 -1.26 10.53
CA TYR A 25 28.87 -0.22 10.90
C TYR A 25 28.08 -0.55 12.19
N VAL A 26 28.13 -1.80 12.67
CA VAL A 26 27.52 -2.18 13.95
C VAL A 26 28.50 -1.93 15.09
N ALA A 27 29.78 -2.26 14.87
CA ALA A 27 30.84 -1.98 15.86
C ALA A 27 31.23 -0.49 15.93
N ASP A 28 31.04 0.27 14.85
CA ASP A 28 31.27 1.71 14.78
C ASP A 28 30.00 2.44 14.32
N PRO A 29 29.04 2.74 15.22
CA PRO A 29 27.77 3.39 14.87
C PRO A 29 27.94 4.78 14.26
N LYS A 30 29.11 5.41 14.46
CA LYS A 30 29.51 6.69 13.84
C LYS A 30 30.38 6.45 12.60
N TRP A 31 30.11 5.39 11.85
CA TRP A 31 30.89 4.98 10.68
C TRP A 31 31.11 6.09 9.64
N GLY A 32 30.20 7.07 9.54
CA GLY A 32 30.37 8.25 8.68
C GLY A 32 31.59 9.12 9.06
N GLU A 33 31.83 9.32 10.35
CA GLU A 33 33.03 10.03 10.84
C GLU A 33 34.30 9.20 10.57
N ARG A 34 34.20 7.88 10.74
CA ARG A 34 35.29 6.94 10.43
C ARG A 34 35.65 6.94 8.95
N ALA A 35 34.65 6.92 8.07
CA ALA A 35 34.84 7.02 6.62
C ALA A 35 35.47 8.38 6.24
N LYS A 36 35.05 9.47 6.88
CA LYS A 36 35.66 10.79 6.69
C LYS A 36 37.14 10.82 7.12
N ALA A 37 37.49 10.19 8.23
CA ALA A 37 38.88 10.06 8.66
C ALA A 37 39.72 9.23 7.67
N LEU A 38 39.19 8.09 7.23
CA LEU A 38 39.87 7.18 6.27
C LEU A 38 40.06 7.80 4.88
N THR A 39 39.24 8.78 4.52
CA THR A 39 39.37 9.52 3.26
C THR A 39 40.18 10.81 3.38
N GLY A 40 40.80 11.07 4.55
CA GLY A 40 41.61 12.28 4.78
C GLY A 40 40.76 13.56 4.88
N GLY A 41 39.55 13.46 5.46
CA GLY A 41 38.62 14.58 5.65
C GLY A 41 37.64 14.79 4.51
N ARG A 42 37.78 14.07 3.40
CA ARG A 42 36.99 14.22 2.18
C ARG A 42 35.55 13.72 2.31
N GLY A 43 35.34 12.62 3.03
CA GLY A 43 34.02 12.00 3.17
C GLY A 43 33.68 11.09 1.99
N VAL A 44 32.39 10.79 1.83
CA VAL A 44 31.84 9.79 0.91
C VAL A 44 30.94 10.47 -0.13
N LEU A 45 31.05 10.05 -1.40
CA LEU A 45 30.40 10.73 -2.54
C LEU A 45 29.19 9.98 -3.14
N VAL A 46 29.16 8.64 -3.10
CA VAL A 46 28.10 7.79 -3.67
C VAL A 46 27.99 6.53 -2.83
N GLY A 47 26.77 6.11 -2.45
CA GLY A 47 26.51 4.82 -1.80
C GLY A 47 25.81 3.86 -2.77
N LEU A 48 26.45 2.74 -3.11
CA LEU A 48 25.81 1.63 -3.83
C LEU A 48 25.48 0.51 -2.84
N LEU A 49 24.19 0.19 -2.70
CA LEU A 49 23.72 -0.94 -1.89
C LEU A 49 23.88 -2.23 -2.71
N ALA A 50 24.75 -3.14 -2.29
CA ALA A 50 24.84 -4.47 -2.87
C ALA A 50 24.24 -5.49 -1.89
N GLY A 51 22.98 -5.87 -2.12
CA GLY A 51 22.32 -6.98 -1.43
C GLY A 51 22.15 -8.16 -2.39
N ALA A 52 22.87 -9.26 -2.16
CA ALA A 52 22.54 -10.55 -2.76
C ALA A 52 21.65 -11.33 -1.77
N ARG A 53 20.58 -11.96 -2.28
CA ARG A 53 19.62 -12.78 -1.50
C ARG A 53 20.33 -13.72 -0.52
N GLY A 54 19.83 -13.75 0.71
CA GLY A 54 20.21 -14.70 1.75
C GLY A 54 21.20 -14.12 2.78
N ASP A 55 20.70 -13.96 3.99
CA ASP A 55 21.35 -13.59 5.26
C ASP A 55 21.63 -12.09 5.50
N GLU A 56 20.97 -11.57 6.54
CA GLU A 56 20.68 -10.17 6.89
C GLU A 56 21.92 -9.32 7.18
N SER A 57 22.67 -8.95 6.14
CA SER A 57 23.68 -7.89 6.25
C SER A 57 23.86 -7.14 4.93
N HIS A 58 23.53 -5.85 4.96
CA HIS A 58 23.65 -4.90 3.85
C HIS A 58 25.11 -4.45 3.70
N THR A 59 25.63 -4.50 2.47
CA THR A 59 26.96 -3.97 2.14
C THR A 59 26.83 -2.72 1.30
N HIS A 60 27.45 -1.61 1.72
CA HIS A 60 27.51 -0.39 0.92
C HIS A 60 28.92 -0.20 0.36
N SER A 61 29.02 0.32 -0.86
CA SER A 61 30.28 0.79 -1.42
C SER A 61 30.30 2.29 -1.66
N PHE A 62 31.48 2.89 -1.42
CA PHE A 62 31.71 4.32 -1.38
C PHE A 62 32.97 4.75 -2.14
N THR A 63 32.87 5.91 -2.81
CA THR A 63 33.99 6.61 -3.43
C THR A 63 34.30 7.91 -2.68
N ALA A 64 35.58 8.26 -2.49
CA ALA A 64 36.01 9.45 -1.75
C ALA A 64 36.01 10.70 -2.65
N GLY A 65 35.54 11.85 -2.16
CA GLY A 65 35.53 13.12 -2.93
C GLY A 65 35.45 14.38 -2.04
N THR A 66 35.91 15.53 -2.54
CA THR A 66 35.95 16.82 -1.84
C THR A 66 34.69 17.68 -2.12
N CYS A 67 34.41 18.69 -1.27
CA CYS A 67 33.31 19.65 -1.51
C CYS A 67 33.42 20.42 -2.84
N ARG A 68 34.63 20.57 -3.39
CA ARG A 68 34.84 21.23 -4.69
C ARG A 68 34.48 20.33 -5.87
N GLU A 69 34.79 19.03 -5.77
CA GLU A 69 34.38 18.01 -6.75
C GLU A 69 32.86 17.74 -6.69
N HIS A 70 32.24 18.01 -5.53
CA HIS A 70 30.79 18.07 -5.34
C HIS A 70 30.16 19.28 -6.08
N ALA A 71 30.83 20.45 -6.05
CA ALA A 71 30.37 21.68 -6.68
C ALA A 71 30.51 21.70 -8.21
N GLU A 72 31.56 21.10 -8.77
CA GLU A 72 31.75 20.99 -10.23
C GLU A 72 30.78 19.98 -10.88
N ARG A 73 30.22 19.04 -10.10
CA ARG A 73 29.13 18.13 -10.51
C ARG A 73 27.72 18.62 -10.11
N ARG A 74 27.60 19.89 -9.70
CA ARG A 74 26.38 20.63 -9.27
C ARG A 74 25.55 19.94 -8.19
N LEU A 75 25.92 20.19 -6.94
CA LEU A 75 24.97 20.51 -5.86
C LEU A 75 25.38 21.87 -5.25
N VAL A 76 24.37 22.74 -5.06
CA VAL A 76 24.33 24.23 -5.08
C VAL A 76 25.26 24.96 -4.07
N PRO A 77 25.67 26.23 -4.33
CA PRO A 77 26.53 27.01 -3.41
C PRO A 77 25.75 27.76 -2.32
N SER A 78 26.38 27.94 -1.16
CA SER A 78 26.03 28.97 -0.17
C SER A 78 27.08 30.08 -0.18
N ASN A 79 26.69 31.31 -0.50
CA ASN A 79 27.25 32.49 0.16
C ASN A 79 26.11 33.49 0.44
N PRO A 80 26.07 34.11 1.63
CA PRO A 80 24.83 34.58 2.23
C PRO A 80 24.53 36.05 1.88
N MET A 81 23.24 36.34 1.74
CA MET A 81 22.52 37.61 1.95
C MET A 81 23.22 38.89 1.44
N ASP A 82 22.68 39.68 0.50
CA ASP A 82 21.29 40.05 0.29
C ASP A 82 21.16 40.87 -1.02
N CYS A 83 19.94 40.84 -1.59
CA CYS A 83 19.32 41.87 -2.40
C CYS A 83 19.82 42.22 -3.83
N ARG A 84 19.22 41.58 -4.86
CA ARG A 84 18.10 42.14 -5.68
C ARG A 84 17.98 41.47 -7.07
N HIS A 85 16.74 41.09 -7.39
CA HIS A 85 16.18 40.67 -8.69
C HIS A 85 16.40 39.21 -9.14
N ARG A 86 15.36 38.41 -8.83
CA ARG A 86 14.80 37.27 -9.58
C ARG A 86 15.80 36.33 -10.28
N LEU A 87 16.07 35.21 -9.63
CA LEU A 87 15.68 33.88 -10.12
C LEU A 87 15.71 32.92 -8.92
N TRP A 88 14.51 32.52 -8.52
CA TRP A 88 14.21 31.60 -7.45
C TRP A 88 14.45 30.18 -7.99
N TRP A 89 15.14 29.31 -7.26
CA TRP A 89 14.93 27.86 -7.39
C TRP A 89 15.03 27.18 -6.01
N PRO A 90 13.93 26.57 -5.51
CA PRO A 90 13.84 25.88 -4.22
C PRO A 90 14.00 24.33 -4.39
N PRO A 91 13.72 23.49 -3.37
CA PRO A 91 13.92 22.03 -3.39
C PRO A 91 13.05 21.28 -4.43
N GLY A 92 13.46 20.07 -4.82
CA GLY A 92 12.67 19.20 -5.71
C GLY A 92 13.50 18.22 -6.54
N MET A 93 12.87 17.12 -6.97
CA MET A 93 13.42 16.07 -7.85
C MET A 93 13.97 16.65 -9.17
N ASP A 94 15.01 16.02 -9.74
CA ASP A 94 15.63 16.49 -10.99
C ASP A 94 14.57 16.55 -12.12
N PRO A 95 14.34 17.71 -12.75
CA PRO A 95 13.35 17.84 -13.82
C PRO A 95 13.67 16.98 -15.06
N THR A 96 14.92 16.51 -15.19
CA THR A 96 15.35 15.60 -16.26
C THR A 96 15.12 14.11 -15.95
N THR A 97 14.68 13.78 -14.72
CA THR A 97 14.31 12.42 -14.33
C THR A 97 13.28 11.87 -15.30
N LEU A 98 13.54 10.65 -15.79
CA LEU A 98 12.62 9.96 -16.67
C LEU A 98 11.39 9.51 -15.87
N LEU A 99 10.20 9.59 -16.47
CA LEU A 99 8.98 9.14 -15.81
C LEU A 99 9.02 7.66 -15.41
N ALA A 100 9.79 6.84 -16.14
CA ALA A 100 10.00 5.42 -15.83
C ALA A 100 10.86 5.18 -14.58
N ASP A 101 11.59 6.19 -14.11
CA ASP A 101 12.46 6.11 -12.93
C ASP A 101 11.78 6.66 -11.67
N LEU A 102 10.49 7.04 -11.75
CA LEU A 102 9.73 7.52 -10.60
C LEU A 102 9.31 6.36 -9.70
N GLU A 103 9.44 6.54 -8.39
CA GLU A 103 8.91 5.61 -7.39
C GLU A 103 7.41 5.86 -7.20
N VAL A 104 6.61 5.24 -8.07
CA VAL A 104 5.13 5.28 -8.05
C VAL A 104 4.57 3.87 -8.22
N SER A 105 3.27 3.70 -7.98
CA SER A 105 2.58 2.42 -8.20
C SER A 105 2.66 1.97 -9.66
N VAL A 106 2.51 0.66 -9.88
CA VAL A 106 2.49 0.06 -11.23
C VAL A 106 1.42 0.71 -12.12
N ALA A 107 0.23 0.97 -11.57
CA ALA A 107 -0.86 1.60 -12.30
C ALA A 107 -0.51 3.03 -12.75
N THR A 108 0.15 3.81 -11.90
CA THR A 108 0.61 5.16 -12.24
C THR A 108 1.78 5.12 -13.22
N ALA A 109 2.73 4.21 -13.06
CA ALA A 109 3.83 4.02 -14.00
C ALA A 109 3.33 3.65 -15.42
N ASP A 110 2.38 2.70 -15.51
CA ASP A 110 1.77 2.27 -16.76
C ASP A 110 1.03 3.44 -17.43
N PHE A 111 0.28 4.23 -16.65
CA PHE A 111 -0.37 5.43 -17.16
C PHE A 111 0.64 6.46 -17.69
N LEU A 112 1.67 6.80 -16.91
CA LEU A 112 2.71 7.74 -17.31
C LEU A 112 3.42 7.28 -18.59
N ALA A 113 3.60 5.97 -18.78
CA ALA A 113 4.19 5.41 -20.00
C ALA A 113 3.34 5.67 -21.26
N THR A 114 2.01 5.83 -21.12
CA THR A 114 1.10 6.17 -22.24
C THR A 114 1.21 7.63 -22.68
N LEU A 115 1.74 8.52 -21.82
CA LEU A 115 1.84 9.93 -22.11
C LEU A 115 2.94 10.23 -23.14
N PRO A 116 2.77 11.32 -23.92
CA PRO A 116 3.83 11.81 -24.80
C PRO A 116 5.04 12.35 -24.01
N ALA A 117 4.82 12.83 -22.78
CA ALA A 117 5.88 13.25 -21.86
C ALA A 117 6.77 12.06 -21.48
N LYS A 118 8.08 12.30 -21.36
CA LYS A 118 9.09 11.31 -20.98
C LYS A 118 9.90 11.73 -19.77
N THR A 119 9.93 13.02 -19.46
CA THR A 119 10.62 13.57 -18.29
C THR A 119 9.65 14.26 -17.33
N LEU A 120 10.08 14.43 -16.08
CA LEU A 120 9.33 15.17 -15.08
C LEU A 120 9.03 16.60 -15.51
N ALA A 121 9.98 17.27 -16.18
CA ALA A 121 9.78 18.61 -16.75
C ALA A 121 8.64 18.67 -17.77
N GLU A 122 8.57 17.67 -18.66
CA GLU A 122 7.55 17.60 -19.69
C GLU A 122 6.17 17.30 -19.10
N LEU A 123 6.11 16.45 -18.08
CA LEU A 123 4.88 16.16 -17.32
C LEU A 123 4.36 17.43 -16.63
N LEU A 124 5.24 18.14 -15.90
CA LEU A 124 4.87 19.34 -15.15
C LEU A 124 4.46 20.52 -16.05
N ALA A 125 4.91 20.51 -17.32
CA ALA A 125 4.55 21.50 -18.32
C ALA A 125 3.20 21.24 -19.01
N LEU A 126 2.54 20.11 -18.75
CA LEU A 126 1.24 19.82 -19.34
C LEU A 126 0.18 20.79 -18.80
N PRO A 127 -0.61 21.45 -19.67
CA PRO A 127 -1.66 22.36 -19.22
C PRO A 127 -2.83 21.62 -18.58
N VAL A 128 -3.08 20.39 -19.03
CA VAL A 128 -4.08 19.48 -18.50
C VAL A 128 -3.48 18.08 -18.49
N LEU A 129 -3.65 17.37 -17.38
CA LEU A 129 -3.32 15.95 -17.25
C LEU A 129 -4.63 15.18 -17.02
N GLU A 130 -5.13 14.57 -18.09
CA GLU A 130 -6.29 13.69 -18.04
C GLU A 130 -5.85 12.33 -17.51
N VAL A 131 -6.28 12.00 -16.30
CA VAL A 131 -5.95 10.72 -15.65
C VAL A 131 -7.16 9.78 -15.73
N PRO A 132 -6.95 8.49 -16.03
CA PRO A 132 -8.05 7.56 -16.26
C PRO A 132 -8.71 7.09 -14.96
N LYS A 133 -8.08 7.32 -13.80
CA LYS A 133 -8.50 6.78 -12.50
C LYS A 133 -8.25 7.79 -11.39
N LYS A 134 -9.14 7.84 -10.40
CA LYS A 134 -9.04 8.72 -9.23
C LYS A 134 -7.82 8.40 -8.36
N ARG A 135 -7.48 7.12 -8.17
CA ARG A 135 -6.29 6.72 -7.38
C ARG A 135 -4.98 7.22 -7.99
N ILE A 136 -4.86 7.20 -9.32
CA ILE A 136 -3.69 7.75 -10.04
C ILE A 136 -3.60 9.26 -9.82
N ALA A 137 -4.74 9.96 -9.84
CA ALA A 137 -4.81 11.38 -9.51
C ALA A 137 -4.24 11.67 -8.11
N GLN A 138 -4.72 10.94 -7.10
CA GLN A 138 -4.36 11.12 -5.69
C GLN A 138 -2.89 10.77 -5.44
N GLU A 139 -2.38 9.71 -6.06
CA GLU A 139 -0.97 9.34 -5.96
C GLU A 139 -0.08 10.41 -6.59
N LEU A 140 -0.42 10.91 -7.78
CA LEU A 140 0.33 11.99 -8.43
C LEU A 140 0.28 13.29 -7.62
N GLU A 141 -0.87 13.67 -7.08
CA GLU A 141 -0.99 14.82 -6.18
C GLU A 141 -0.13 14.67 -4.92
N SER A 142 -0.16 13.48 -4.29
CA SER A 142 0.65 13.17 -3.11
C SER A 142 2.13 13.20 -3.43
N PHE A 143 2.53 12.64 -4.57
CA PHE A 143 3.90 12.64 -5.08
C PHE A 143 4.38 14.06 -5.38
N PHE A 144 3.58 14.88 -6.07
CA PHE A 144 3.94 16.27 -6.33
C PHE A 144 4.08 17.07 -5.03
N ALA A 145 3.19 16.84 -4.06
CA ALA A 145 3.27 17.48 -2.76
C ALA A 145 4.52 17.04 -1.96
N SER A 146 4.83 15.74 -1.93
CA SER A 146 5.98 15.21 -1.18
C SER A 146 7.32 15.63 -1.77
N GLU A 147 7.39 15.74 -3.09
CA GLU A 147 8.60 16.16 -3.81
C GLU A 147 8.69 17.68 -4.02
N GLU A 148 7.79 18.46 -3.41
CA GLU A 148 7.68 19.92 -3.55
C GLU A 148 7.61 20.40 -5.02
N LEU A 149 6.97 19.60 -5.88
CA LEU A 149 6.83 19.87 -7.32
C LEU A 149 5.56 20.69 -7.59
N ASP A 150 5.72 21.76 -8.39
CA ASP A 150 4.62 22.64 -8.78
C ASP A 150 4.04 22.21 -10.14
N PHE A 151 2.94 21.46 -10.13
CA PHE A 151 2.17 21.19 -11.33
C PHE A 151 1.20 22.35 -11.59
N ALA A 152 1.58 23.26 -12.50
CA ALA A 152 0.78 24.43 -12.84
C ALA A 152 -0.45 24.11 -13.73
N GLY A 153 -0.57 22.88 -14.21
CA GLY A 153 -1.68 22.40 -15.02
C GLY A 153 -2.91 22.04 -14.19
N THR A 154 -3.98 21.59 -14.86
CA THR A 154 -5.16 21.03 -14.20
C THR A 154 -5.15 19.52 -14.31
N LEU A 155 -5.25 18.83 -13.18
CA LEU A 155 -5.41 17.39 -13.16
C LEU A 155 -6.92 17.08 -13.26
N VAL A 156 -7.31 16.41 -14.34
CA VAL A 156 -8.71 16.08 -14.62
C VAL A 156 -8.84 14.57 -14.56
N VAL A 157 -9.65 14.08 -13.63
CA VAL A 157 -10.04 12.66 -13.64
C VAL A 157 -11.06 12.50 -14.74
N ASP A 158 -10.75 11.66 -15.74
CA ASP A 158 -11.76 11.20 -16.70
C ASP A 158 -12.69 10.25 -15.95
N VAL A 159 -13.72 10.82 -15.33
CA VAL A 159 -14.72 10.07 -14.58
C VAL A 159 -15.60 9.38 -15.61
N VAL A 160 -15.18 8.19 -16.04
CA VAL A 160 -16.08 7.27 -16.72
C VAL A 160 -17.22 6.97 -15.74
N PRO A 161 -18.48 7.29 -16.07
CA PRO A 161 -19.59 7.04 -15.16
C PRO A 161 -19.63 5.56 -14.80
N THR A 162 -19.59 5.24 -13.51
CA THR A 162 -19.70 3.85 -13.05
C THR A 162 -21.14 3.37 -13.24
N LEU A 163 -21.28 2.13 -13.66
CA LEU A 163 -22.53 1.40 -13.62
C LEU A 163 -22.87 1.14 -12.15
N PRO A 164 -24.05 1.55 -11.68
CA PRO A 164 -24.45 1.24 -10.31
C PRO A 164 -24.94 -0.21 -10.23
N ALA A 165 -24.51 -0.93 -9.19
CA ALA A 165 -25.24 -2.09 -8.71
C ALA A 165 -26.32 -1.59 -7.75
N THR A 166 -27.57 -2.02 -7.91
CA THR A 166 -28.70 -1.59 -7.07
C THR A 166 -29.57 -2.77 -6.67
N GLY A 167 -30.48 -2.55 -5.72
CA GLY A 167 -31.37 -3.61 -5.23
C GLY A 167 -30.81 -4.33 -4.02
N ASP A 168 -31.25 -5.57 -3.84
CA ASP A 168 -30.76 -6.48 -2.81
C ASP A 168 -29.41 -7.12 -3.17
N VAL A 169 -28.91 -8.01 -2.31
CA VAL A 169 -27.63 -8.72 -2.51
C VAL A 169 -27.59 -9.49 -3.83
N LEU A 170 -28.67 -10.18 -4.20
CA LEU A 170 -28.71 -11.02 -5.39
C LEU A 170 -28.77 -10.17 -6.66
N GLU A 171 -29.56 -9.09 -6.63
CA GLU A 171 -29.66 -8.13 -7.74
C GLU A 171 -28.34 -7.40 -7.99
N ARG A 172 -27.69 -6.94 -6.91
CA ARG A 172 -26.36 -6.30 -6.99
C ARG A 172 -25.32 -7.28 -7.51
N TRP A 173 -25.24 -8.46 -6.91
CA TRP A 173 -24.27 -9.46 -7.32
C TRP A 173 -24.47 -9.91 -8.77
N GLY A 174 -25.70 -10.12 -9.23
CA GLY A 174 -25.96 -10.47 -10.62
C GLY A 174 -25.46 -9.42 -11.62
N THR A 175 -25.50 -8.13 -11.25
CA THR A 175 -24.90 -7.05 -12.06
C THR A 175 -23.38 -7.16 -12.10
N ILE A 176 -22.76 -7.37 -10.93
CA ILE A 176 -21.31 -7.48 -10.76
C ILE A 176 -20.77 -8.71 -11.50
N GLU A 177 -21.41 -9.86 -11.32
CA GLU A 177 -21.03 -11.12 -11.95
C GLU A 177 -21.06 -11.01 -13.48
N ALA A 178 -22.12 -10.38 -14.04
CA ALA A 178 -22.22 -10.15 -15.47
C ALA A 178 -21.09 -9.25 -16.00
N TRP A 179 -20.71 -8.22 -15.23
CA TRP A 179 -19.61 -7.34 -15.60
C TRP A 179 -18.25 -8.04 -15.50
N LEU A 180 -17.99 -8.78 -14.42
CA LEU A 180 -16.77 -9.56 -14.24
C LEU A 180 -16.62 -10.62 -15.34
N ALA A 181 -17.71 -11.29 -15.73
CA ALA A 181 -17.70 -12.26 -16.82
C ALA A 181 -17.19 -11.68 -18.16
N GLN A 182 -17.41 -10.38 -18.38
CA GLN A 182 -17.01 -9.69 -19.60
C GLN A 182 -15.59 -9.09 -19.50
N HIS A 183 -15.20 -8.58 -18.33
CA HIS A 183 -13.99 -7.76 -18.17
C HIS A 183 -12.85 -8.48 -17.44
N HIS A 184 -13.19 -9.29 -16.43
CA HIS A 184 -12.23 -9.97 -15.54
C HIS A 184 -12.70 -11.40 -15.21
N PRO A 185 -12.71 -12.33 -16.20
CA PRO A 185 -13.25 -13.67 -16.00
C PRO A 185 -12.51 -14.49 -14.95
N ALA A 186 -11.20 -14.27 -14.76
CA ALA A 186 -10.43 -14.93 -13.70
C ALA A 186 -10.90 -14.52 -12.30
N GLU A 187 -11.19 -13.22 -12.08
CA GLU A 187 -11.73 -12.72 -10.81
C GLU A 187 -13.11 -13.31 -10.51
N ARG A 188 -13.95 -13.45 -11.55
CA ARG A 188 -15.23 -14.14 -11.42
C ARG A 188 -15.05 -15.59 -10.96
N GLU A 189 -14.10 -16.30 -11.56
CA GLU A 189 -13.84 -17.71 -11.28
C GLU A 189 -13.24 -17.93 -9.88
N ALA A 190 -12.65 -16.90 -9.27
CA ALA A 190 -12.18 -16.95 -7.88
C ALA A 190 -13.33 -17.04 -6.86
N PHE A 191 -14.56 -16.63 -7.20
CA PHE A 191 -15.70 -16.78 -6.30
C PHE A 191 -16.16 -18.23 -6.23
N ARG A 192 -16.16 -18.78 -5.02
CA ARG A 192 -16.40 -20.21 -4.77
C ARG A 192 -17.87 -20.56 -4.99
N ALA A 193 -18.16 -21.85 -5.15
CA ALA A 193 -19.53 -22.35 -5.22
C ALA A 193 -20.32 -22.00 -3.92
N PRO A 194 -21.67 -22.00 -3.96
CA PRO A 194 -22.50 -21.71 -2.79
C PRO A 194 -22.15 -22.51 -1.54
N ALA A 195 -22.18 -21.85 -0.38
CA ALA A 195 -22.18 -22.52 0.91
C ALA A 195 -23.52 -23.22 1.15
N ARG A 196 -23.50 -24.31 1.90
CA ARG A 196 -24.71 -25.02 2.30
C ARG A 196 -25.25 -24.41 3.59
N GLU A 197 -26.58 -24.46 3.73
CA GLU A 197 -27.29 -23.97 4.92
C GLU A 197 -26.73 -24.51 6.24
N GLU A 198 -26.36 -25.79 6.27
CA GLU A 198 -25.77 -26.43 7.44
C GLU A 198 -24.35 -25.96 7.76
N GLU A 199 -23.58 -25.52 6.76
CA GLU A 199 -22.22 -24.99 6.95
C GLU A 199 -22.29 -23.59 7.55
N ILE A 200 -23.22 -22.77 7.07
CA ILE A 200 -23.51 -21.46 7.65
C ILE A 200 -23.97 -21.60 9.10
N ALA A 201 -24.93 -22.50 9.36
CA ALA A 201 -25.42 -22.73 10.71
C ALA A 201 -24.33 -23.27 11.66
N ALA A 202 -23.43 -24.10 11.16
CA ALA A 202 -22.29 -24.59 11.93
C ALA A 202 -21.30 -23.47 12.28
N ALA A 203 -21.01 -22.56 11.33
CA ALA A 203 -20.16 -21.40 11.56
C ALA A 203 -20.77 -20.45 12.60
N GLU A 204 -22.07 -20.13 12.48
CA GLU A 204 -22.79 -19.32 13.47
C GLU A 204 -22.78 -19.96 14.86
N ALA A 205 -23.00 -21.27 14.95
CA ALA A 205 -22.94 -22.00 16.21
C ALA A 205 -21.53 -22.00 16.83
N ALA A 206 -20.48 -22.10 16.01
CA ALA A 206 -19.09 -22.05 16.46
C ALA A 206 -18.65 -20.64 16.89
N LEU A 207 -19.10 -19.60 16.17
CA LEU A 207 -18.88 -18.20 16.53
C LEU A 207 -19.67 -17.78 17.78
N GLY A 208 -20.81 -18.42 18.04
CA GLY A 208 -21.77 -17.94 19.03
C GLY A 208 -22.47 -16.63 18.63
N LEU A 209 -22.42 -16.29 17.33
CA LEU A 209 -22.97 -15.07 16.74
C LEU A 209 -23.86 -15.44 15.56
N GLN A 210 -24.76 -14.53 15.17
CA GLN A 210 -25.59 -14.67 13.97
C GLN A 210 -25.02 -13.79 12.87
N LEU A 211 -24.87 -14.35 11.67
CA LEU A 211 -24.44 -13.59 10.51
C LEU A 211 -25.60 -12.67 10.06
N PRO A 212 -25.30 -11.43 9.64
CA PRO A 212 -26.30 -10.58 8.99
C PRO A 212 -26.95 -11.26 7.78
N LEU A 213 -28.25 -11.00 7.59
CA LEU A 213 -29.05 -11.65 6.54
C LEU A 213 -28.52 -11.41 5.13
N ASP A 214 -27.94 -10.23 4.88
CA ASP A 214 -27.36 -9.88 3.60
C ASP A 214 -26.08 -10.68 3.31
N TYR A 215 -25.16 -10.77 4.28
CA TYR A 215 -23.98 -11.63 4.12
C TYR A 215 -24.35 -13.11 3.99
N ARG A 216 -25.33 -13.57 4.76
CA ARG A 216 -25.86 -14.94 4.65
C ARG A 216 -26.48 -15.20 3.27
N SER A 217 -27.19 -14.22 2.70
CA SER A 217 -27.74 -14.31 1.33
C SER A 217 -26.63 -14.43 0.29
N PHE A 218 -25.51 -13.73 0.49
CA PHE A 218 -24.34 -13.84 -0.38
C PHE A 218 -23.65 -15.20 -0.26
N LEU A 219 -23.46 -15.73 0.95
CA LEU A 219 -22.85 -17.06 1.17
C LEU A 219 -23.62 -18.19 0.48
N LEU A 220 -24.95 -18.06 0.36
CA LEU A 220 -25.80 -18.99 -0.39
C LEU A 220 -25.63 -18.89 -1.92
N VAL A 221 -24.80 -17.98 -2.40
CA VAL A 221 -24.38 -17.86 -3.80
C VAL A 221 -22.87 -18.15 -3.93
N HIS A 222 -22.05 -17.62 -3.04
CA HIS A 222 -20.60 -17.79 -3.04
C HIS A 222 -20.03 -18.01 -1.64
N ASP A 223 -19.40 -19.16 -1.41
CA ASP A 223 -18.70 -19.50 -0.16
C ASP A 223 -17.30 -18.84 -0.08
N GLY A 224 -17.26 -17.51 -0.13
CA GLY A 224 -16.02 -16.74 -0.17
C GLY A 224 -15.31 -16.84 -1.51
N GLN A 225 -13.99 -16.64 -1.48
CA GLN A 225 -13.12 -16.60 -2.66
C GLN A 225 -11.91 -17.53 -2.50
N ASP A 226 -11.36 -17.99 -3.62
CA ASP A 226 -10.06 -18.65 -3.72
C ASP A 226 -8.94 -17.60 -3.87
N ASP A 227 -7.69 -18.03 -3.68
CA ASP A 227 -6.51 -17.16 -3.75
C ASP A 227 -6.47 -16.37 -5.08
N GLY A 228 -6.20 -15.06 -4.97
CA GLY A 228 -6.11 -14.14 -6.12
C GLY A 228 -7.34 -13.26 -6.38
N GLY A 229 -8.46 -13.46 -5.68
CA GLY A 229 -9.65 -12.60 -5.82
C GLY A 229 -9.79 -11.58 -4.70
N ALA A 230 -9.53 -10.30 -4.96
CA ALA A 230 -9.72 -9.25 -3.96
C ALA A 230 -11.17 -8.72 -3.94
N MET A 231 -11.76 -8.55 -2.75
CA MET A 231 -13.09 -7.95 -2.53
C MET A 231 -12.98 -6.48 -2.13
N VAL A 232 -12.10 -6.16 -1.18
CA VAL A 232 -11.78 -4.79 -0.79
C VAL A 232 -10.29 -4.69 -0.67
N TRP A 233 -9.69 -3.71 -1.36
CA TRP A 233 -8.24 -3.52 -1.41
C TRP A 233 -7.55 -4.81 -1.85
N THR A 234 -6.81 -5.47 -0.96
CA THR A 234 -6.13 -6.75 -1.18
C THR A 234 -6.74 -7.89 -0.37
N CYS A 235 -7.88 -7.66 0.31
CA CYS A 235 -8.55 -8.65 1.14
C CYS A 235 -9.41 -9.59 0.30
N THR A 236 -9.17 -10.89 0.45
CA THR A 236 -9.96 -11.98 -0.14
C THR A 236 -10.99 -12.46 0.88
N LEU A 237 -12.22 -12.75 0.44
CA LEU A 237 -13.26 -13.27 1.34
C LEU A 237 -12.97 -14.71 1.77
N HIS A 238 -13.11 -14.96 3.07
CA HIS A 238 -12.98 -16.29 3.67
C HIS A 238 -14.18 -17.18 3.32
N PRO A 239 -13.94 -18.47 3.04
CA PRO A 239 -15.00 -19.48 3.10
C PRO A 239 -15.65 -19.52 4.48
N VAL A 240 -16.95 -19.83 4.54
CA VAL A 240 -17.74 -19.81 5.78
C VAL A 240 -17.15 -20.72 6.87
N GLY A 241 -16.52 -21.82 6.46
CA GLY A 241 -15.86 -22.76 7.37
C GLY A 241 -14.63 -22.20 8.09
N ARG A 242 -14.05 -21.09 7.61
CA ARG A 242 -12.87 -20.44 8.20
C ARG A 242 -13.22 -19.37 9.23
N LEU A 243 -14.42 -18.79 9.16
CA LEU A 243 -14.80 -17.62 9.98
C LEU A 243 -14.58 -17.82 11.48
N ALA A 244 -14.97 -18.99 12.00
CA ALA A 244 -14.86 -19.30 13.44
C ALA A 244 -13.41 -19.56 13.90
N GLU A 245 -12.58 -20.14 13.03
CA GLU A 245 -11.17 -20.37 13.31
C GLU A 245 -10.42 -19.04 13.31
N GLU A 246 -10.62 -18.22 12.29
CA GLU A 246 -10.03 -16.88 12.17
C GLU A 246 -10.45 -15.98 13.34
N HIS A 247 -11.75 -15.96 13.68
CA HIS A 247 -12.26 -15.23 14.84
C HIS A 247 -11.55 -15.61 16.15
N LYS A 248 -11.35 -16.92 16.35
CA LYS A 248 -10.65 -17.43 17.52
C LYS A 248 -9.16 -17.07 17.52
N GLU A 249 -8.50 -17.09 16.36
CA GLU A 249 -7.11 -16.68 16.22
C GLU A 249 -6.93 -15.20 16.57
N GLN A 250 -7.78 -14.32 16.03
CA GLN A 250 -7.77 -12.89 16.36
C GLN A 250 -7.96 -12.64 17.86
N LEU A 251 -8.94 -13.32 18.48
CA LEU A 251 -9.13 -13.24 19.93
C LEU A 251 -7.93 -13.75 20.74
N GLY A 252 -7.18 -14.73 20.22
CA GLY A 252 -5.98 -15.25 20.85
C GLY A 252 -4.76 -14.34 20.72
N LEU A 253 -4.78 -13.39 19.80
CA LEU A 253 -3.74 -12.39 19.56
C LEU A 253 -4.00 -11.05 20.26
N LEU A 254 -5.14 -10.93 20.96
CA LEU A 254 -5.46 -9.76 21.77
C LEU A 254 -4.38 -9.52 22.81
N ASP A 255 -3.83 -8.32 22.79
CA ASP A 255 -2.96 -7.81 23.83
C ASP A 255 -3.79 -6.88 24.72
N GLU A 256 -4.03 -7.30 25.97
CA GLU A 256 -4.85 -6.53 26.92
C GLU A 256 -4.24 -5.17 27.26
N ASP A 257 -2.93 -5.01 27.03
CA ASP A 257 -2.20 -3.76 27.26
C ASP A 257 -2.10 -2.90 25.97
N PHE A 258 -2.70 -3.34 24.85
CA PHE A 258 -2.70 -2.58 23.60
C PHE A 258 -3.57 -1.32 23.72
N GLU A 259 -2.92 -0.16 23.65
CA GLU A 259 -3.59 1.13 23.55
C GLU A 259 -3.65 1.56 22.09
N LEU A 260 -4.87 1.66 21.56
CA LEU A 260 -5.13 2.08 20.19
C LEU A 260 -5.37 3.61 20.15
N ASP A 261 -4.72 4.32 19.22
CA ASP A 261 -5.01 5.75 19.01
C ASP A 261 -6.41 5.95 18.42
N ALA A 262 -7.36 6.38 19.26
CA ALA A 262 -8.74 6.60 18.85
C ALA A 262 -8.90 7.64 17.71
N SER A 263 -7.89 8.46 17.43
CA SER A 263 -7.92 9.39 16.29
C SER A 263 -7.67 8.71 14.93
N GLU A 264 -7.10 7.51 14.93
CA GLU A 264 -6.91 6.65 13.75
C GLU A 264 -8.14 5.73 13.51
N VAL A 265 -9.16 5.81 14.35
CA VAL A 265 -10.39 5.01 14.26
C VAL A 265 -11.51 5.84 13.64
N ALA A 266 -12.12 5.33 12.57
CA ALA A 266 -13.25 5.97 11.93
C ALA A 266 -14.48 6.05 12.87
N GLU A 267 -15.28 7.10 12.69
CA GLU A 267 -16.53 7.29 13.43
C GLU A 267 -17.46 6.08 13.30
N GLY A 268 -18.14 5.72 14.40
CA GLY A 268 -19.03 4.56 14.45
C GLY A 268 -18.33 3.23 14.70
N ILE A 269 -17.00 3.19 14.79
CA ILE A 269 -16.23 2.01 15.19
C ILE A 269 -15.71 2.19 16.62
N ARG A 270 -15.70 1.11 17.41
CA ARG A 270 -15.11 1.13 18.75
C ARG A 270 -13.57 1.22 18.67
N PRO A 271 -12.92 2.09 19.47
CA PRO A 271 -11.47 2.19 19.50
C PRO A 271 -10.86 1.10 20.39
N VAL A 272 -10.94 -0.14 19.91
CA VAL A 272 -10.38 -1.33 20.56
C VAL A 272 -9.59 -2.11 19.52
N GLN A 273 -8.50 -2.78 19.91
CA GLN A 273 -7.68 -3.60 18.99
C GLN A 273 -8.54 -4.61 18.22
N TYR A 274 -9.41 -5.32 18.93
CA TYR A 274 -10.38 -6.25 18.35
C TYR A 274 -11.58 -6.41 19.29
N SER A 275 -12.78 -6.59 18.73
CA SER A 275 -13.98 -6.91 19.50
C SER A 275 -14.38 -8.37 19.27
N PRO A 276 -14.77 -9.13 20.32
CA PRO A 276 -15.34 -10.46 20.16
C PRO A 276 -16.62 -10.51 19.32
N GLN A 277 -17.25 -9.36 19.04
CA GLN A 277 -18.41 -9.23 18.18
C GLN A 277 -18.07 -8.81 16.74
N TRP A 278 -16.78 -8.69 16.38
CA TRP A 278 -16.35 -8.51 15.00
C TRP A 278 -16.13 -9.86 14.37
N ILE A 279 -16.73 -10.12 13.21
CA ILE A 279 -16.60 -11.40 12.50
C ILE A 279 -15.66 -11.19 11.31
N PRO A 280 -14.46 -11.79 11.29
CA PRO A 280 -13.52 -11.61 10.20
C PRO A 280 -14.02 -12.41 9.00
N ILE A 281 -14.34 -11.71 7.92
CA ILE A 281 -14.90 -12.27 6.69
C ILE A 281 -13.91 -12.26 5.52
N GLY A 282 -12.75 -11.63 5.68
CA GLY A 282 -11.67 -11.70 4.71
C GLY A 282 -10.35 -11.19 5.27
N THR A 283 -9.26 -11.51 4.59
CA THR A 283 -7.90 -11.12 5.01
C THR A 283 -7.07 -10.71 3.80
N SER A 284 -6.18 -9.74 3.98
CA SER A 284 -5.21 -9.35 2.95
C SER A 284 -4.22 -10.47 2.67
N ALA A 285 -3.65 -10.51 1.45
CA ALA A 285 -2.74 -11.58 1.04
C ALA A 285 -1.54 -11.82 1.98
N ARG A 286 -1.10 -10.78 2.70
CA ARG A 286 0.00 -10.89 3.68
C ARG A 286 -0.47 -11.30 5.08
N GLY A 287 -1.75 -11.57 5.28
CA GLY A 287 -2.30 -11.96 6.58
C GLY A 287 -2.36 -10.82 7.59
N ARG A 288 -2.38 -9.57 7.13
CA ARG A 288 -2.12 -8.39 7.97
C ARG A 288 -3.32 -7.48 8.15
N ASP A 289 -4.26 -7.47 7.22
CA ASP A 289 -5.44 -6.62 7.29
C ASP A 289 -6.67 -7.50 7.21
N PHE A 290 -7.68 -7.21 8.03
CA PHE A 290 -8.89 -8.02 8.15
C PHE A 290 -10.11 -7.21 7.78
N LEU A 291 -10.86 -7.73 6.81
CA LEU A 291 -12.20 -7.24 6.51
C LEU A 291 -13.17 -7.95 7.45
N SER A 292 -13.90 -7.19 8.26
CA SER A 292 -14.76 -7.74 9.31
C SER A 292 -16.16 -7.16 9.27
N ILE A 293 -17.14 -7.98 9.66
CA ILE A 293 -18.49 -7.53 9.99
C ILE A 293 -18.49 -7.08 11.46
N ASP A 294 -18.77 -5.82 11.69
CA ASP A 294 -18.86 -5.24 13.02
C ASP A 294 -20.29 -5.37 13.57
N LEU A 295 -20.46 -6.24 14.57
CA LEU A 295 -21.70 -6.37 15.29
C LEU A 295 -21.76 -5.50 16.56
N ASP A 296 -20.67 -4.89 17.00
CA ASP A 296 -20.59 -4.06 18.20
C ASP A 296 -20.07 -2.66 17.87
N PRO A 297 -20.80 -1.89 17.04
CA PRO A 297 -20.37 -0.56 16.64
C PRO A 297 -20.39 0.40 17.84
N ALA A 298 -19.62 1.48 17.72
CA ALA A 298 -19.72 2.61 18.64
C ALA A 298 -20.98 3.46 18.34
N ASP A 299 -21.22 4.47 19.18
CA ASP A 299 -22.25 5.48 18.91
C ASP A 299 -22.04 6.10 17.52
N GLY A 300 -23.11 6.19 16.74
CA GLY A 300 -23.07 6.67 15.35
C GLY A 300 -22.84 5.58 14.30
N GLY A 301 -22.41 4.38 14.70
CA GLY A 301 -22.25 3.23 13.80
C GLY A 301 -23.53 2.43 13.57
N THR A 302 -23.45 1.48 12.65
CA THR A 302 -24.55 0.57 12.28
C THR A 302 -24.16 -0.87 12.54
N ARG A 303 -24.99 -1.61 13.27
CA ARG A 303 -24.73 -3.04 13.52
C ARG A 303 -24.79 -3.81 12.21
N GLY A 304 -23.73 -4.53 11.88
CA GLY A 304 -23.54 -5.21 10.60
C GLY A 304 -22.74 -4.40 9.57
N GLN A 305 -22.19 -3.24 9.96
CA GLN A 305 -21.27 -2.48 9.12
C GLN A 305 -20.00 -3.28 8.82
N ILE A 306 -19.35 -2.96 7.70
CA ILE A 306 -18.11 -3.59 7.26
C ILE A 306 -16.95 -2.67 7.58
N ILE A 307 -15.98 -3.20 8.31
CA ILE A 307 -14.78 -2.48 8.73
C ILE A 307 -13.54 -3.17 8.19
N LEU A 308 -12.47 -2.40 8.03
CA LEU A 308 -11.13 -2.90 7.76
C LEU A 308 -10.23 -2.55 8.94
N THR A 309 -9.59 -3.55 9.53
CA THR A 309 -8.60 -3.38 10.60
C THR A 309 -7.22 -3.70 10.05
N ALA A 310 -6.30 -2.74 10.07
CA ALA A 310 -4.91 -2.93 9.65
C ALA A 310 -4.04 -3.31 10.86
N VAL A 311 -3.22 -4.37 10.79
CA VAL A 311 -2.41 -4.81 11.95
C VAL A 311 -1.21 -3.91 12.23
N ASP A 312 -0.62 -3.25 11.22
CA ASP A 312 0.60 -2.43 11.42
C ASP A 312 0.34 -0.97 11.77
N SER A 313 -0.94 -0.59 11.89
CA SER A 313 -1.35 0.76 12.21
C SER A 313 -2.60 0.72 13.05
N ASP A 314 -2.82 1.73 13.87
CA ASP A 314 -4.05 1.86 14.65
C ASP A 314 -5.29 2.18 13.78
N ALA A 315 -5.15 2.13 12.45
CA ALA A 315 -6.15 2.53 11.48
C ALA A 315 -7.29 1.50 11.36
N HIS A 316 -8.45 1.86 11.91
CA HIS A 316 -9.71 1.14 11.73
C HIS A 316 -10.64 1.94 10.83
N GLN A 317 -10.95 1.39 9.66
CA GLN A 317 -11.69 2.10 8.62
C GLN A 317 -13.09 1.54 8.45
N LEU A 318 -14.07 2.44 8.30
CA LEU A 318 -15.43 2.08 7.91
C LEU A 318 -15.48 1.96 6.39
N ILE A 319 -15.78 0.76 5.88
CA ILE A 319 -15.83 0.48 4.44
C ILE A 319 -17.24 0.61 3.91
N ALA A 320 -18.23 0.08 4.62
CA ALA A 320 -19.64 0.13 4.22
C ALA A 320 -20.55 -0.02 5.45
N SER A 321 -21.78 0.49 5.40
CA SER A 321 -22.77 0.33 6.49
C SER A 321 -23.43 -1.05 6.54
N SER A 322 -23.23 -1.88 5.50
CA SER A 322 -23.75 -3.25 5.40
C SER A 322 -22.99 -4.05 4.33
N PHE A 323 -23.16 -5.38 4.31
CA PHE A 323 -22.60 -6.20 3.24
C PHE A 323 -23.26 -5.91 1.88
N THR A 324 -24.55 -5.54 1.88
CA THR A 324 -25.24 -5.09 0.66
C THR A 324 -24.58 -3.84 0.06
N GLU A 325 -24.20 -2.87 0.89
CA GLU A 325 -23.48 -1.68 0.43
C GLU A 325 -22.05 -2.01 -0.01
N LEU A 326 -21.38 -2.93 0.70
CA LEU A 326 -20.04 -3.42 0.32
C LEU A 326 -19.97 -3.88 -1.14
N LEU A 327 -20.98 -4.60 -1.64
CA LEU A 327 -21.02 -5.03 -3.05
C LEU A 327 -21.00 -3.85 -4.02
N SER A 328 -21.57 -2.71 -3.62
CA SER A 328 -21.58 -1.49 -4.44
C SER A 328 -20.23 -0.81 -4.43
N VAL A 329 -19.62 -0.72 -3.23
CA VAL A 329 -18.26 -0.21 -3.05
C VAL A 329 -17.26 -1.05 -3.84
N TYR A 330 -17.38 -2.38 -3.78
CA TYR A 330 -16.58 -3.31 -4.57
C TYR A 330 -16.75 -3.06 -6.07
N PHE A 331 -18.00 -2.93 -6.54
CA PHE A 331 -18.25 -2.75 -7.97
C PHE A 331 -17.76 -1.40 -8.49
N GLU A 332 -17.91 -0.34 -7.71
CA GLU A 332 -17.33 0.96 -8.03
C GLU A 332 -15.80 0.87 -8.05
N GLY A 333 -15.20 0.19 -7.07
CA GLY A 333 -13.76 -0.04 -7.00
C GLY A 333 -13.21 -0.86 -8.17
N LEU A 334 -13.94 -1.87 -8.67
CA LEU A 334 -13.58 -2.61 -9.88
C LEU A 334 -13.56 -1.71 -11.12
N GLN A 335 -14.58 -0.88 -11.29
CA GLN A 335 -14.71 0.00 -12.46
C GLN A 335 -13.68 1.14 -12.45
N ASN A 336 -13.36 1.64 -11.25
CA ASN A 336 -12.30 2.63 -11.05
C ASN A 336 -10.90 2.00 -11.05
N GLY A 337 -10.82 0.67 -10.93
CA GLY A 337 -9.58 -0.08 -10.76
C GLY A 337 -8.83 0.25 -9.47
N ASP A 338 -9.59 0.54 -8.41
CA ASP A 338 -9.11 0.67 -7.04
C ASP A 338 -8.93 -0.71 -6.38
N VAL A 339 -9.63 -1.72 -6.89
CA VAL A 339 -9.44 -3.13 -6.55
C VAL A 339 -8.39 -3.73 -7.49
N GLU A 340 -7.37 -4.35 -6.91
CA GLU A 340 -6.37 -5.09 -7.68
C GLU A 340 -6.99 -6.37 -8.25
N VAL A 341 -6.87 -6.53 -9.56
CA VAL A 341 -7.38 -7.68 -10.31
C VAL A 341 -6.23 -8.29 -11.09
N GLY A 342 -6.09 -9.62 -11.05
CA GLY A 342 -4.97 -10.36 -11.60
C GLY A 342 -4.07 -10.99 -10.54
N ALA A 343 -3.22 -11.91 -10.96
CA ALA A 343 -2.31 -12.63 -10.06
C ALA A 343 -1.39 -11.64 -9.33
N GLN A 344 -1.46 -11.65 -8.00
CA GLN A 344 -0.46 -11.00 -7.16
C GLN A 344 0.85 -11.79 -7.32
N ASP A 345 1.85 -11.20 -7.96
CA ASP A 345 3.19 -11.78 -8.05
C ASP A 345 3.86 -11.69 -6.66
N ASP A 346 4.13 -12.86 -6.06
CA ASP A 346 4.81 -13.05 -4.75
C ASP A 346 6.26 -12.51 -4.69
#